data_AF-A0A7Z9LM07-F1
#
_entry.id   AF-A0A7Z9LM07-F1
#
_cell.length_a   1.000
_cell.length_b   1.000
_cell.length_c   1.000
_cell.angle_alpha   90.00
_cell.angle_beta   90.00
_cell.angle_gamma   90.00
#
_symmetry.space_group_name_H-M   'P 1'
#
loop_
_entity.id
_entity.type
_entity.pdbx_description
1 polymer ?
#
loop_
_entity_poly.entity_id
_entity_poly.type
_entity_poly.pdbx_seq_one_letter_code
_entity_poly.pdbx_strand_id
1 'polypeptide(L)'
;MGTPESSVKGGIFNFSVTNFEWLYSLTQKLNLSFTEIRQLKLGNQPTMFFCNESILLYGRGNYPVSQTARYAFKNEAAAGFWHKLIRGLRRFNNRNGIERLLVGFFIWPEQLKSQHAAQTQEQLYFTLVLDAKAFIYHGNKKRDGVAAF
;
A
#
# COMPACT_ATOMS: atom_id res chain seq x y z
N MET A 1 4.89 -15.98 -22.88
CA MET A 1 4.44 -14.90 -21.95
C MET A 1 5.36 -14.95 -20.75
N GLY A 2 6.29 -13.99 -20.65
CA GLY A 2 7.41 -14.05 -19.70
C GLY A 2 6.99 -13.68 -18.28
N THR A 3 7.38 -14.52 -17.33
CA THR A 3 7.48 -14.15 -15.91
C THR A 3 8.42 -12.96 -15.74
N PRO A 4 8.17 -12.02 -14.80
CA PRO A 4 9.15 -10.98 -14.50
C PRO A 4 10.39 -11.66 -13.90
N GLU A 5 11.45 -11.82 -14.69
CA GLU A 5 12.75 -12.25 -14.21
C GLU A 5 13.38 -11.11 -13.40
N SER A 6 13.45 -11.28 -12.09
CA SER A 6 14.39 -10.51 -11.28
C SER A 6 15.78 -11.11 -11.47
N SER A 7 16.72 -10.34 -12.04
CA SER A 7 18.14 -10.71 -12.05
C SER A 7 18.96 -9.73 -11.20
N VAL A 8 19.89 -10.26 -10.41
CA VAL A 8 20.88 -9.48 -9.67
C VAL A 8 22.16 -9.50 -10.50
N LYS A 9 22.43 -8.42 -11.23
CA LYS A 9 23.73 -8.19 -11.88
C LYS A 9 24.49 -7.10 -11.12
N GLY A 10 25.68 -7.44 -10.64
CA GLY A 10 26.65 -6.46 -10.10
C GLY A 10 26.29 -5.83 -8.75
N GLY A 11 25.42 -6.46 -7.94
CA GLY A 11 25.11 -5.97 -6.59
C GLY A 11 24.19 -4.74 -6.54
N ILE A 12 23.63 -4.31 -7.67
CA ILE A 12 22.65 -3.22 -7.74
C ILE A 12 21.26 -3.83 -7.92
N PHE A 13 20.42 -3.68 -6.90
CA PHE A 13 19.02 -4.10 -6.92
C PHE A 13 18.16 -2.94 -7.44
N ASN A 14 17.78 -2.98 -8.71
CA ASN A 14 16.92 -1.97 -9.33
C ASN A 14 15.44 -2.27 -9.03
N PHE A 15 14.85 -1.57 -8.06
CA PHE A 15 13.39 -1.38 -8.06
C PHE A 15 13.10 -0.31 -9.10
N SER A 16 12.56 -0.71 -10.25
CA SER A 16 11.99 0.26 -11.18
C SER A 16 10.89 1.04 -10.46
N VAL A 17 10.84 2.34 -10.73
CA VAL A 17 9.95 3.38 -10.19
C VAL A 17 8.46 3.14 -10.56
N THR A 18 8.15 1.91 -10.98
CA THR A 18 6.93 1.47 -11.65
C THR A 18 5.69 1.80 -10.83
N ASN A 19 5.62 1.45 -9.54
CA ASN A 19 4.39 1.71 -8.76
C ASN A 19 4.06 3.21 -8.64
N PHE A 20 5.07 4.05 -8.49
CA PHE A 20 4.87 5.49 -8.38
C PHE A 20 4.50 6.10 -9.73
N GLU A 21 5.16 5.68 -10.81
CA GLU A 21 4.84 6.10 -12.18
C GLU A 21 3.40 5.72 -12.59
N TRP A 22 2.94 4.53 -12.20
CA TRP A 22 1.55 4.10 -12.42
C TRP A 22 0.55 4.97 -11.63
N LEU A 23 0.86 5.30 -10.37
CA LEU A 23 0.03 6.20 -9.57
C LEU A 23 0.03 7.62 -10.15
N TYR A 24 1.16 8.13 -10.62
CA TYR A 24 1.23 9.42 -11.27
C TYR A 24 0.48 9.45 -12.61
N SER A 25 0.57 8.38 -13.39
CA SER A 25 -0.22 8.23 -14.64
C SER A 25 -1.72 8.24 -14.36
N LEU A 26 -2.15 7.74 -13.20
CA LEU A 26 -3.54 7.82 -12.74
C LEU A 26 -3.95 9.27 -12.46
N THR A 27 -3.09 10.03 -11.80
CA THR A 27 -3.41 11.41 -11.39
C THR A 27 -3.48 12.34 -12.59
N GLN A 28 -2.67 12.10 -13.62
CA GLN A 28 -2.77 12.81 -14.90
C GLN A 28 -4.15 12.66 -15.56
N LYS A 29 -4.79 11.48 -15.45
CA LYS A 29 -6.15 11.25 -15.96
C LYS A 29 -7.24 11.97 -15.16
N LEU A 30 -6.88 12.45 -13.97
CA LEU A 30 -7.73 13.29 -13.13
C LEU A 30 -7.37 14.78 -13.24
N ASN A 31 -6.51 15.15 -14.21
CA ASN A 31 -5.96 16.49 -14.39
C ASN A 31 -5.23 17.03 -13.14
N LEU A 32 -4.63 16.14 -12.36
CA LEU A 32 -3.81 16.50 -11.19
C LEU A 32 -2.33 16.49 -11.58
N SER A 33 -1.64 17.59 -11.29
CA SER A 33 -0.20 17.75 -11.50
C SER A 33 0.61 17.04 -10.42
N PHE A 34 1.89 16.79 -10.71
CA PHE A 34 2.86 16.27 -9.73
C PHE A 34 2.95 17.16 -8.48
N THR A 35 2.86 18.48 -8.69
CA THR A 35 2.96 19.46 -7.61
C THR A 35 1.77 19.40 -6.66
N GLU A 36 0.58 19.05 -7.15
CA GLU A 36 -0.62 18.91 -6.32
C GLU A 36 -0.58 17.61 -5.52
N ILE A 37 -0.26 16.47 -6.15
CA ILE A 37 -0.36 15.16 -5.49
C ILE A 37 0.69 14.94 -4.38
N ARG A 38 1.79 15.71 -4.37
CA ARG A 38 2.82 15.65 -3.33
C ARG A 38 2.47 16.48 -2.09
N GLN A 39 1.46 17.33 -2.17
CA GLN A 39 1.11 18.24 -1.07
C GLN A 39 0.17 17.53 -0.11
N LEU A 40 0.72 17.03 0.99
CA LEU A 40 -0.06 16.39 2.06
C LEU A 40 -1.23 17.27 2.53
N LYS A 41 -1.05 18.60 2.54
CA LYS A 41 -2.07 19.61 2.91
C LYS A 41 -3.29 19.67 1.98
N LEU A 42 -3.21 19.10 0.78
CA LEU A 42 -4.36 18.96 -0.13
C LEU A 42 -5.16 17.69 0.16
N GLY A 43 -4.67 16.82 1.05
CA GLY A 43 -5.42 15.68 1.55
C GLY A 43 -6.51 16.12 2.54
N ASN A 44 -7.64 15.42 2.53
CA ASN A 44 -8.63 15.56 3.59
C ASN A 44 -8.07 15.07 4.94
N GLN A 45 -8.72 15.44 6.04
CA GLN A 45 -8.25 15.10 7.39
C GLN A 45 -7.97 13.59 7.59
N PRO A 46 -8.81 12.66 7.08
CA PRO A 46 -8.50 11.24 7.18
C PRO A 46 -7.26 10.80 6.38
N THR A 47 -7.08 11.32 5.17
CA THR A 47 -5.88 11.04 4.36
C THR A 47 -4.61 11.52 5.07
N MET A 48 -4.64 12.72 5.65
CA MET A 48 -3.52 13.25 6.41
C MET A 48 -3.20 12.39 7.63
N PHE A 49 -4.23 11.95 8.37
CA PHE A 49 -4.07 11.05 9.51
C PHE A 49 -3.39 9.73 9.10
N PHE A 50 -3.89 9.07 8.05
CA PHE A 50 -3.30 7.83 7.54
C PHE A 50 -1.82 7.98 7.13
N CYS A 51 -1.49 9.06 6.43
CA CYS A 51 -0.13 9.34 5.98
C CYS A 51 0.80 9.61 7.16
N ASN A 52 0.36 10.41 8.14
CA ASN A 52 1.14 10.70 9.34
C ASN A 52 1.42 9.44 10.15
N GLU A 53 0.40 8.61 10.42
CA GLU A 53 0.59 7.34 11.11
C GLU A 53 1.55 6.41 10.35
N SER A 54 1.49 6.40 9.02
CA SER A 54 2.42 5.60 8.20
C SER A 54 3.87 6.09 8.32
N ILE A 55 4.11 7.41 8.31
CA ILE A 55 5.44 7.98 8.54
C ILE A 55 5.95 7.61 9.95
N LEU A 56 5.09 7.67 10.96
CA LEU A 56 5.46 7.34 12.34
C LEU A 56 5.82 5.86 12.51
N LEU A 57 5.01 4.97 11.91
CA LEU A 57 5.17 3.52 12.06
C LEU A 57 6.36 2.96 11.26
N TYR A 58 6.67 3.52 10.08
CA TYR A 58 7.75 3.03 9.23
C TYR A 58 9.03 3.88 9.28
N GLY A 59 8.92 5.17 9.56
CA GLY A 59 10.03 6.13 9.42
C GLY A 59 10.92 6.29 10.66
N ARG A 60 10.52 5.73 11.81
CA ARG A 60 11.24 5.92 13.09
C ARG A 60 12.38 4.93 13.35
N GLY A 61 12.72 4.06 12.39
CA GLY A 61 13.81 3.09 12.52
C GLY A 61 13.57 1.95 13.52
N ASN A 62 12.39 1.85 14.13
CA ASN A 62 12.03 0.74 14.99
C ASN A 62 11.53 -0.44 14.12
N TYR A 63 12.41 -1.42 13.90
CA TYR A 63 12.15 -2.55 13.02
C TYR A 63 10.96 -3.42 13.47
N PRO A 64 10.83 -3.85 14.75
CA PRO A 64 9.63 -4.55 15.23
C PRO A 64 8.31 -3.80 14.98
N VAL A 65 8.29 -2.48 15.22
CA VAL A 65 7.11 -1.64 14.97
C VAL A 65 6.78 -1.57 13.48
N SER A 66 7.79 -1.39 12.64
CA SER A 66 7.63 -1.38 11.17
C SER A 66 7.10 -2.70 10.64
N GLN A 67 7.57 -3.83 11.19
CA GLN A 67 7.13 -5.16 10.80
C GLN A 67 5.68 -5.45 11.23
N THR A 68 5.32 -5.01 12.44
CA THR A 68 3.95 -5.08 12.94
C THR A 68 2.98 -4.30 12.06
N ALA A 69 3.33 -3.04 11.72
CA ALA A 69 2.53 -2.21 10.84
C ALA A 69 2.39 -2.83 9.44
N ARG A 70 3.48 -3.42 8.91
CA ARG A 70 3.48 -4.13 7.63
C ARG A 70 2.53 -5.32 7.64
N TYR A 71 2.55 -6.11 8.71
CA TYR A 71 1.64 -7.25 8.86
C TYR A 71 0.18 -6.83 8.94
N ALA A 72 -0.15 -5.84 9.79
CA ALA A 72 -1.52 -5.35 9.92
C ALA A 72 -2.06 -4.85 8.58
N PHE A 73 -1.28 -4.05 7.84
CA PHE A 73 -1.67 -3.55 6.54
C PHE A 73 -1.85 -4.66 5.49
N LYS A 74 -0.95 -5.66 5.47
CA LYS A 74 -1.06 -6.78 4.53
C LYS A 74 -2.28 -7.67 4.79
N ASN A 75 -2.64 -7.87 6.05
CA ASN A 75 -3.84 -8.63 6.42
C ASN A 75 -5.13 -7.89 6.04
N GLU A 76 -5.23 -6.59 6.33
CA GLU A 76 -6.35 -5.76 5.87
C GLU A 76 -6.44 -5.70 4.34
N ALA A 77 -5.29 -5.62 3.67
CA ALA A 77 -5.21 -5.69 2.23
C ALA A 77 -5.74 -7.02 1.67
N ALA A 78 -5.38 -8.15 2.29
CA ALA A 78 -5.85 -9.48 1.93
C ALA A 78 -7.34 -9.69 2.28
N ALA A 79 -7.86 -8.98 3.29
CA ALA A 79 -9.27 -9.00 3.70
C ALA A 79 -10.22 -8.25 2.72
N GLY A 80 -9.73 -7.84 1.55
CA GLY A 80 -10.56 -7.33 0.46
C GLY A 80 -10.56 -5.83 0.26
N PHE A 81 -9.65 -5.08 0.88
CA PHE A 81 -9.47 -3.63 0.62
C PHE A 81 -9.34 -3.33 -0.88
N TRP A 82 -8.44 -4.03 -1.59
CA TRP A 82 -8.20 -3.81 -3.03
C TRP A 82 -9.43 -4.11 -3.86
N HIS A 83 -10.16 -5.17 -3.50
CA HIS A 83 -11.40 -5.54 -4.15
C HIS A 83 -12.45 -4.42 -4.05
N LYS A 84 -12.60 -3.81 -2.87
CA LYS A 84 -13.50 -2.65 -2.66
C LYS A 84 -13.03 -1.42 -3.45
N LEU A 85 -11.73 -1.12 -3.45
CA LEU A 85 -11.14 -0.01 -4.19
C LEU A 85 -11.35 -0.16 -5.71
N ILE A 86 -11.02 -1.32 -6.27
CA ILE A 86 -11.21 -1.64 -7.69
C ILE A 86 -12.68 -1.49 -8.09
N ARG A 87 -13.59 -2.00 -7.27
CA ARG A 87 -15.03 -1.87 -7.51
C ARG A 87 -15.49 -0.41 -7.51
N GLY A 88 -15.00 0.39 -6.57
CA GLY A 88 -15.26 1.83 -6.50
C GLY A 88 -14.77 2.57 -7.75
N LEU A 89 -13.52 2.34 -8.15
CA LEU A 89 -12.92 2.94 -9.34
C LEU A 89 -13.67 2.55 -10.62
N ARG A 90 -14.06 1.28 -10.79
CA ARG A 90 -14.89 0.84 -11.94
C ARG A 90 -16.23 1.59 -11.99
N ARG A 91 -16.91 1.75 -10.85
CA ARG A 91 -18.16 2.52 -10.78
C ARG A 91 -17.95 3.99 -11.11
N PHE A 92 -16.86 4.59 -10.64
CA PHE A 92 -16.50 5.97 -10.96
C PHE A 92 -16.24 6.14 -12.46
N ASN A 93 -15.49 5.24 -13.08
CA ASN A 93 -15.22 5.25 -14.53
C ASN A 93 -16.52 5.23 -15.34
N ASN A 94 -17.40 4.29 -15.03
CA ASN A 94 -18.67 4.14 -15.72
C ASN A 94 -19.57 5.38 -15.59
N ARG A 95 -19.57 6.03 -14.42
CA ARG A 95 -20.38 7.23 -14.17
C ARG A 95 -19.85 8.48 -14.88
N ASN A 96 -18.53 8.61 -15.00
CA ASN A 96 -17.90 9.82 -15.53
C ASN A 96 -17.44 9.69 -16.99
N GLY A 97 -17.76 8.57 -17.66
CA GLY A 97 -17.30 8.31 -19.03
C GLY A 97 -15.78 8.20 -19.16
N ILE A 98 -15.07 7.93 -18.05
CA ILE A 98 -13.61 7.80 -18.05
C ILE A 98 -13.28 6.35 -18.39
N GLU A 99 -13.06 6.06 -19.67
CA GLU A 99 -12.80 4.69 -20.14
C GLU A 99 -11.51 4.06 -19.57
N ARG A 100 -10.58 4.85 -18.98
CA ARG A 100 -9.22 4.37 -18.71
C ARG A 100 -8.56 4.81 -17.40
N LEU A 101 -9.25 5.07 -16.28
CA LEU A 101 -8.49 5.03 -15.01
C LEU A 101 -7.92 3.61 -14.87
N LEU A 102 -6.61 3.52 -14.62
CA LEU A 102 -5.82 2.28 -14.73
C LEU A 102 -6.15 1.33 -13.57
N VAL A 103 -7.33 0.71 -13.62
CA VAL A 103 -7.74 -0.33 -12.68
C VAL A 103 -6.74 -1.50 -12.70
N GLY A 104 -6.07 -1.72 -13.84
CA GLY A 104 -5.01 -2.70 -14.02
C GLY A 104 -3.89 -2.61 -12.98
N PHE A 105 -3.53 -1.39 -12.55
CA PHE A 105 -2.51 -1.22 -11.50
C PHE A 105 -2.93 -1.87 -10.18
N PHE A 106 -4.23 -1.85 -9.85
CA PHE A 106 -4.74 -2.36 -8.58
C PHE A 106 -5.09 -3.85 -8.63
N ILE A 107 -5.35 -4.40 -9.83
CA ILE A 107 -5.65 -5.83 -10.05
C ILE A 107 -4.43 -6.71 -9.73
N TRP A 108 -3.23 -6.29 -10.13
CA TRP A 108 -2.00 -7.05 -9.88
C TRP A 108 -1.65 -7.20 -8.38
N PRO A 109 -1.73 -6.12 -7.55
CA PRO A 109 -1.66 -6.21 -6.10
C PRO A 109 -2.76 -7.06 -5.45
N GLU A 110 -3.97 -7.13 -6.02
CA GLU A 110 -5.05 -8.01 -5.49
C GLU A 110 -4.65 -9.49 -5.64
N GLN A 111 -4.13 -9.88 -6.81
CA GLN A 111 -3.74 -11.25 -7.12
C GLN A 111 -2.52 -11.75 -6.32
N LEU A 112 -1.58 -10.86 -5.96
CA LEU A 112 -0.35 -11.22 -5.24
C LEU A 112 -0.47 -11.23 -3.70
N LYS A 113 -1.58 -10.73 -3.12
CA LYS A 113 -1.60 -10.39 -1.69
C LYS A 113 -1.99 -11.51 -0.72
N SER A 114 -2.64 -12.57 -1.17
CA SER A 114 -2.76 -13.81 -0.39
C SER A 114 -1.38 -14.40 -0.09
N GLN A 115 -0.50 -14.43 -1.09
CA GLN A 115 0.90 -14.88 -0.94
C GLN A 115 1.71 -13.96 -0.02
N HIS A 116 1.57 -12.63 -0.16
CA HIS A 116 2.29 -11.69 0.69
C HIS A 116 1.84 -11.68 2.15
N ALA A 117 0.56 -11.94 2.45
CA ALA A 117 0.04 -12.03 3.82
C ALA A 117 0.62 -13.26 4.54
N ALA A 118 0.58 -14.42 3.88
CA ALA A 118 1.19 -15.66 4.37
C ALA A 118 2.69 -15.50 4.64
N GLN A 119 3.44 -14.89 3.72
CA GLN A 119 4.88 -14.63 3.91
C GLN A 119 5.18 -13.69 5.09
N THR A 120 4.34 -12.68 5.36
CA THR A 120 4.56 -11.83 6.56
C THR A 120 4.22 -12.53 7.85
N GLN A 121 3.28 -13.48 7.83
CA GLN A 121 2.96 -14.29 8.99
C GLN A 121 4.15 -15.18 9.35
N GLU A 122 4.72 -15.88 8.36
CA GLU A 122 5.93 -16.69 8.58
C GLU A 122 7.10 -15.84 9.10
N GLN A 123 7.38 -14.68 8.48
CA GLN A 123 8.49 -13.82 8.92
C GLN A 123 8.32 -13.35 10.38
N LEU A 124 7.10 -13.02 10.81
CA LEU A 124 6.83 -12.64 12.21
C LEU A 124 7.15 -13.75 13.20
N TYR A 125 6.80 -15.00 12.88
CA TYR A 125 7.04 -16.14 13.78
C TYR A 125 8.52 -16.51 13.88
N PHE A 126 9.31 -16.30 12.82
CA PHE A 126 10.69 -16.80 12.76
C PHE A 126 11.79 -15.75 12.99
N THR A 127 11.49 -14.44 12.96
CA THR A 127 12.54 -13.40 13.00
C THR A 127 12.45 -12.39 14.14
N LEU A 128 11.39 -12.38 14.95
CA LEU A 128 11.17 -11.36 15.97
C LEU A 128 10.84 -11.96 17.34
N VAL A 129 11.56 -11.50 18.37
CA VAL A 129 11.06 -11.58 19.75
C VAL A 129 9.95 -10.52 19.86
N LEU A 130 8.71 -10.98 19.86
CA LEU A 130 7.54 -10.10 19.83
C LEU A 130 7.09 -9.76 21.25
N ASP A 131 7.07 -8.46 21.57
CA ASP A 131 6.23 -7.95 22.64
C ASP A 131 4.78 -7.93 22.13
N ALA A 132 3.98 -8.86 22.63
CA ALA A 132 2.57 -9.00 22.23
C ALA A 132 1.75 -7.73 22.49
N LYS A 133 2.04 -6.96 23.54
CA LYS A 133 1.32 -5.72 23.84
C LYS A 133 1.69 -4.63 22.85
N ALA A 134 2.98 -4.46 22.56
CA ALA A 134 3.44 -3.52 21.54
C ALA A 134 2.89 -3.91 20.15
N PHE A 135 2.86 -5.20 19.83
CA PHE A 135 2.32 -5.72 18.58
C PHE A 135 0.84 -5.36 18.40
N ILE A 136 0.00 -5.64 19.40
CA ILE A 136 -1.44 -5.31 19.36
C ILE A 136 -1.63 -3.80 19.25
N TYR A 137 -0.90 -3.02 20.05
CA TYR A 137 -1.01 -1.56 20.06
C TYR A 137 -0.67 -0.94 18.70
N HIS A 138 0.49 -1.27 18.13
CA HIS A 138 0.92 -0.71 16.84
C HIS A 138 0.13 -1.27 15.66
N GLY A 139 -0.31 -2.52 15.75
CA GLY A 139 -1.23 -3.13 14.78
C GLY A 139 -2.55 -2.35 14.73
N ASN A 140 -3.14 -2.06 15.90
CA ASN A 140 -4.38 -1.27 15.97
C ASN A 140 -4.18 0.15 15.46
N LYS A 141 -3.07 0.84 15.77
CA LYS A 141 -2.78 2.15 15.18
C LYS A 141 -2.76 2.13 13.66
N LYS A 142 -2.21 1.08 13.04
CA LYS A 142 -2.25 0.95 11.58
C LYS A 142 -3.68 0.71 11.08
N ARG A 143 -4.46 -0.12 11.77
CA ARG A 143 -5.87 -0.39 11.42
C ARG A 143 -6.75 0.84 11.55
N ASP A 144 -6.57 1.64 12.61
CA ASP A 144 -7.27 2.91 12.81
C ASP A 144 -6.99 3.88 11.66
N GLY A 145 -5.72 3.95 11.22
CA GLY A 145 -5.34 4.72 10.03
C GLY A 145 -6.05 4.23 8.78
N VAL A 146 -6.14 2.91 8.55
CA VAL A 146 -6.84 2.33 7.40
C VAL A 146 -8.34 2.57 7.49
N ALA A 147 -8.94 2.47 8.68
CA ALA A 147 -10.38 2.62 8.89
C ALA A 147 -10.87 4.07 8.74
N ALA A 148 -10.00 5.04 9.02
CA ALA A 148 -10.30 6.45 8.78
C ALA A 148 -10.42 6.79 7.28
N PHE A 149 -9.73 6.03 6.42
CA PHE A 149 -9.64 6.25 4.97
C PHE A 149 -10.70 5.48 4.18
#